data_AF-A0A831TZN5-F1
#
_entry.id   AF-A0A831TZN5-F1
#
_cell.length_a   1.000
_cell.length_b   1.000
_cell.length_c   1.000
_cell.angle_alpha   90.00
_cell.angle_beta   90.00
_cell.angle_gamma   90.00
#
_symmetry.space_group_name_H-M   'P 1'
#
loop_
_entity.id
_entity.type
_entity.pdbx_description
1 polymer ?
#
loop_
_entity_poly.entity_id
_entity_poly.type
_entity_poly.pdbx_seq_one_letter_code
_entity_poly.pdbx_strand_id
1 'polypeptide(L)'
;VDLAREGLRPSAILTPAAFENAVRLLMALGGSTNAVVHLPAIAGRLGISLPLDLFDAMGRSTPVIANVRPSGQYQMEEFFHAGGVPAVLQELRPLLHLNTLTVSGRTLGEELDRIDPSAVDRNVILPLDQPLKREGGLAILRGTLAPDGAVIKQSAASPELLRHRGRAVVFSSPADLAARIDDPALDITPESVIVLQNAGPVGGPGMPEAGFLPIPKKLLAQGIRDMVRISDARMSGTAFGTVVLHVAPEAAVGGPLALVRDGDWIELDVANRRLDLLVGEEELARRRAEWRPPTPPYRRGYRRLYVDHVLQAPQGCDFDFLVDRPGVAAG
;
A
#
# COMPACT_ATOMS: atom_id res chain seq x y z
N VAL A 1 -9.82 31.68 -9.66
CA VAL A 1 -10.76 32.79 -9.40
C VAL A 1 -12.19 32.31 -9.54
N ASP A 2 -12.52 31.62 -10.63
CA ASP A 2 -13.90 31.17 -10.90
C ASP A 2 -14.43 30.19 -9.85
N LEU A 3 -13.64 29.18 -9.42
CA LEU A 3 -13.97 28.29 -8.29
C LEU A 3 -14.43 29.04 -7.03
N ALA A 4 -13.77 30.16 -6.70
CA ALA A 4 -14.11 30.95 -5.53
C ALA A 4 -15.39 31.77 -5.73
N ARG A 5 -15.65 32.24 -6.95
CA ARG A 5 -16.88 32.97 -7.31
C ARG A 5 -18.10 32.04 -7.34
N GLU A 6 -17.93 30.84 -7.87
CA GLU A 6 -18.97 29.80 -7.97
C GLU A 6 -19.17 29.06 -6.64
N GLY A 7 -18.27 29.25 -5.67
CA GLY A 7 -18.34 28.58 -4.37
C GLY A 7 -18.12 27.07 -4.46
N LEU A 8 -17.41 26.58 -5.48
CA LEU A 8 -17.15 25.16 -5.67
C LEU A 8 -16.09 24.68 -4.67
N ARG A 9 -16.56 23.99 -3.62
CA ARG A 9 -15.71 23.52 -2.50
C ARG A 9 -15.13 22.14 -2.79
N PRO A 10 -13.99 21.77 -2.14
CA PRO A 10 -13.46 20.41 -2.22
C PRO A 10 -14.50 19.33 -1.88
N SER A 11 -15.39 19.56 -0.92
CA SER A 11 -16.44 18.61 -0.54
C SER A 11 -17.48 18.34 -1.62
N ALA A 12 -17.63 19.23 -2.60
CA ALA A 12 -18.49 19.00 -3.77
C ALA A 12 -17.81 18.12 -4.84
N ILE A 13 -16.49 18.02 -4.81
CA ILE A 13 -15.66 17.29 -5.79
C ILE A 13 -15.26 15.92 -5.21
N LEU A 14 -14.76 15.93 -3.97
CA LEU A 14 -14.26 14.77 -3.24
C LEU A 14 -15.42 13.97 -2.62
N THR A 15 -16.22 13.36 -3.49
CA THR A 15 -17.33 12.48 -3.12
C THR A 15 -16.86 11.02 -3.02
N PRO A 16 -17.64 10.10 -2.41
CA PRO A 16 -17.32 8.68 -2.43
C PRO A 16 -17.04 8.14 -3.85
N ALA A 17 -17.85 8.55 -4.83
CA ALA A 17 -17.68 8.20 -6.24
C ALA A 17 -16.34 8.71 -6.84
N ALA A 18 -15.88 9.90 -6.42
CA ALA A 18 -14.59 10.42 -6.85
C ALA A 18 -13.40 9.63 -6.25
N PHE A 19 -13.52 9.20 -4.98
CA PHE A 19 -12.52 8.31 -4.38
C PHE A 19 -12.50 6.94 -5.04
N GLU A 20 -13.65 6.38 -5.37
CA GLU A 20 -13.76 5.16 -6.15
C GLU A 20 -13.05 5.28 -7.51
N ASN A 21 -13.28 6.38 -8.24
CA ASN A 21 -12.54 6.68 -9.48
C ASN A 21 -11.02 6.78 -9.24
N ALA A 22 -10.59 7.40 -8.14
CA ALA A 22 -9.16 7.50 -7.79
C ALA A 22 -8.54 6.13 -7.49
N VAL A 23 -9.29 5.22 -6.84
CA VAL A 23 -8.85 3.83 -6.60
C VAL A 23 -8.75 3.07 -7.93
N ARG A 24 -9.73 3.19 -8.83
CA ARG A 24 -9.66 2.61 -10.19
C ARG A 24 -8.40 3.08 -10.93
N LEU A 25 -8.14 4.39 -10.92
CA LEU A 25 -6.94 4.95 -11.53
C LEU A 25 -5.66 4.40 -10.88
N LEU A 26 -5.60 4.36 -9.54
CA LEU A 26 -4.46 3.81 -8.81
C LEU A 26 -4.15 2.37 -9.25
N MET A 27 -5.17 1.53 -9.37
CA MET A 27 -5.05 0.13 -9.79
C MET A 27 -4.56 0.03 -11.22
N ALA A 28 -5.13 0.83 -12.13
CA ALA A 28 -4.79 0.83 -13.55
C ALA A 28 -3.37 1.28 -13.87
N LEU A 29 -2.83 2.17 -13.04
CA LEU A 29 -1.45 2.64 -13.13
C LEU A 29 -0.44 1.68 -12.48
N GLY A 30 -0.89 0.75 -11.63
CA GLY A 30 -0.01 0.04 -10.71
C GLY A 30 0.75 1.02 -9.80
N GLY A 31 0.04 2.03 -9.30
CA GLY A 31 0.61 3.17 -8.60
C GLY A 31 1.22 2.83 -7.23
N SER A 32 1.65 3.87 -6.50
CA SER A 32 2.31 3.70 -5.21
C SER A 32 1.38 3.10 -4.15
N THR A 33 1.90 2.18 -3.34
CA THR A 33 1.18 1.65 -2.17
C THR A 33 0.87 2.75 -1.15
N ASN A 34 1.67 3.83 -1.10
CA ASN A 34 1.41 4.99 -0.23
C ASN A 34 0.03 5.64 -0.49
N ALA A 35 -0.53 5.50 -1.70
CA ALA A 35 -1.87 6.02 -2.00
C ALA A 35 -2.97 5.30 -1.18
N VAL A 36 -2.72 4.05 -0.74
CA VAL A 36 -3.60 3.29 0.16
C VAL A 36 -3.60 3.87 1.59
N VAL A 37 -2.61 4.69 1.94
CA VAL A 37 -2.59 5.48 3.19
C VAL A 37 -3.19 6.87 2.95
N HIS A 38 -2.80 7.54 1.87
CA HIS A 38 -3.22 8.93 1.63
C HIS A 38 -4.70 9.08 1.28
N LEU A 39 -5.28 8.17 0.48
CA LEU A 39 -6.68 8.29 0.09
C LEU A 39 -7.63 8.12 1.28
N PRO A 40 -7.46 7.13 2.19
CA PRO A 40 -8.26 7.07 3.41
C PRO A 40 -8.09 8.28 4.33
N ALA A 41 -6.87 8.83 4.46
CA ALA A 41 -6.65 10.05 5.24
C ALA A 41 -7.46 11.23 4.68
N ILE A 42 -7.36 11.47 3.36
CA ILE A 42 -8.08 12.57 2.70
C ILE A 42 -9.60 12.36 2.79
N ALA A 43 -10.08 11.14 2.57
CA ALA A 43 -11.50 10.80 2.71
C ALA A 43 -12.01 11.03 4.15
N GLY A 44 -11.22 10.65 5.15
CA GLY A 44 -11.54 10.85 6.57
C GLY A 44 -11.70 12.32 6.98
N ARG A 45 -11.00 13.25 6.31
CA ARG A 45 -11.18 14.71 6.54
C ARG A 45 -12.55 15.23 6.06
N LEU A 46 -13.28 14.44 5.28
CA LEU A 46 -14.62 14.71 4.77
C LEU A 46 -15.68 13.81 5.41
N GLY A 47 -15.32 13.03 6.43
CA GLY A 47 -16.21 12.04 7.05
C GLY A 47 -16.54 10.85 6.12
N ILE A 48 -15.77 10.65 5.05
CA ILE A 48 -15.98 9.55 4.09
C ILE A 48 -15.12 8.36 4.50
N SER A 49 -15.76 7.20 4.66
CA SER A 49 -15.04 5.94 4.91
C SER A 49 -14.53 5.36 3.59
N LEU A 50 -13.25 4.98 3.56
CA LEU A 50 -12.61 4.34 2.40
C LEU A 50 -11.88 3.06 2.86
N PRO A 51 -12.62 1.97 3.16
CA PRO A 51 -12.04 0.77 3.75
C PRO A 51 -11.12 0.03 2.77
N LEU A 52 -10.13 -0.69 3.29
CA LEU A 52 -9.22 -1.49 2.46
C LEU A 52 -9.94 -2.53 1.60
N ASP A 53 -11.09 -3.05 2.04
CA ASP A 53 -11.87 -4.01 1.25
C ASP A 53 -12.39 -3.41 -0.07
N LEU A 54 -12.62 -2.09 -0.12
CA LEU A 54 -12.95 -1.39 -1.36
C LEU A 54 -11.76 -1.42 -2.34
N PHE A 55 -10.54 -1.21 -1.84
CA PHE A 55 -9.33 -1.29 -2.66
C PHE A 55 -9.17 -2.69 -3.25
N ASP A 56 -9.40 -3.75 -2.47
CA ASP A 56 -9.29 -5.12 -2.98
C ASP A 56 -10.36 -5.42 -4.04
N ALA A 57 -11.62 -5.10 -3.76
CA ALA A 57 -12.73 -5.33 -4.68
C ALA A 57 -12.52 -4.61 -6.03
N MET A 58 -12.02 -3.38 -6.00
CA MET A 58 -11.68 -2.62 -7.20
C MET A 58 -10.43 -3.15 -7.89
N GLY A 59 -9.40 -3.53 -7.13
CA GLY A 59 -8.20 -4.17 -7.65
C GLY A 59 -8.52 -5.43 -8.45
N ARG A 60 -9.46 -6.26 -7.99
CA ARG A 60 -9.88 -7.48 -8.71
C ARG A 60 -10.57 -7.21 -10.05
N SER A 61 -11.17 -6.03 -10.22
CA SER A 61 -11.98 -5.69 -11.39
C SER A 61 -11.40 -4.56 -12.24
N THR A 62 -10.19 -4.08 -11.93
CA THR A 62 -9.47 -3.08 -12.72
C THR A 62 -8.14 -3.61 -13.19
N PRO A 63 -7.92 -3.80 -14.49
CA PRO A 63 -6.64 -4.24 -15.01
C PRO A 63 -5.57 -3.14 -14.94
N VAL A 64 -4.29 -3.53 -14.91
CA VAL A 64 -3.17 -2.60 -15.10
C VAL A 64 -3.00 -2.35 -16.60
N ILE A 65 -3.14 -1.10 -17.02
CA ILE A 65 -3.03 -0.71 -18.44
C ILE A 65 -1.90 0.27 -18.72
N ALA A 66 -1.34 0.92 -17.69
CA ALA A 66 -0.15 1.74 -17.88
C ALA A 66 1.10 0.85 -17.91
N ASN A 67 1.79 0.82 -19.05
CA ASN A 67 3.04 0.10 -19.24
C ASN A 67 4.25 0.90 -18.72
N VAL A 68 4.18 1.35 -17.47
CA VAL A 68 5.16 2.25 -16.85
C VAL A 68 5.85 1.57 -15.69
N ARG A 69 7.15 1.80 -15.53
CA ARG A 69 7.94 1.28 -14.40
C ARG A 69 7.33 1.71 -13.05
N PRO A 70 7.38 0.85 -12.02
CA PRO A 70 8.11 -0.43 -11.96
C PRO A 70 7.34 -1.63 -12.51
N SER A 71 6.07 -1.48 -12.90
CA SER A 71 5.23 -2.60 -13.37
C SER A 71 5.45 -2.94 -14.84
N GLY A 72 5.79 -1.93 -15.65
CA GLY A 72 5.99 -2.04 -17.09
C GLY A 72 7.36 -1.56 -17.55
N GLN A 73 7.45 -1.18 -18.83
CA GLN A 73 8.69 -0.91 -19.54
C GLN A 73 9.11 0.57 -19.53
N TYR A 74 8.15 1.47 -19.72
CA TYR A 74 8.38 2.89 -20.05
C TYR A 74 8.52 3.79 -18.82
N GLN A 75 8.94 5.04 -19.01
CA GLN A 75 9.05 6.05 -17.96
C GLN A 75 7.87 7.04 -18.04
N MET A 76 7.86 8.02 -17.13
CA MET A 76 6.79 9.02 -17.03
C MET A 76 6.76 10.00 -18.23
N GLU A 77 7.88 10.19 -18.92
CA GLU A 77 7.96 11.05 -20.11
C GLU A 77 7.17 10.42 -21.27
N GLU A 78 7.39 9.15 -21.57
CA GLU A 78 6.61 8.44 -22.57
C GLU A 78 5.15 8.32 -22.16
N PHE A 79 4.86 8.13 -20.85
CA PHE A 79 3.50 8.15 -20.34
C PHE A 79 2.78 9.48 -20.61
N PHE A 80 3.46 10.60 -20.40
CA PHE A 80 2.92 11.92 -20.72
C PHE A 80 2.65 12.07 -22.22
N HIS A 81 3.62 11.70 -23.07
CA HIS A 81 3.47 11.78 -24.52
C HIS A 81 2.41 10.84 -25.08
N ALA A 82 2.15 9.70 -24.41
CA ALA A 82 1.08 8.77 -24.75
C ALA A 82 -0.33 9.27 -24.41
N GLY A 83 -0.46 10.45 -23.76
CA GLY A 83 -1.74 11.04 -23.36
C GLY A 83 -1.99 11.04 -21.85
N GLY A 84 -1.07 10.46 -21.06
CA GLY A 84 -1.05 10.55 -19.60
C GLY A 84 -2.31 10.03 -18.89
N VAL A 85 -2.60 10.61 -17.73
CA VAL A 85 -3.79 10.26 -16.92
C VAL A 85 -5.11 10.40 -17.70
N PRO A 86 -5.33 11.46 -18.49
CA PRO A 86 -6.55 11.58 -19.30
C PRO A 86 -6.79 10.36 -20.22
N ALA A 87 -5.76 9.87 -20.90
CA ALA A 87 -5.87 8.68 -21.76
C ALA A 87 -6.17 7.41 -20.97
N VAL A 88 -5.58 7.23 -19.78
CA VAL A 88 -5.93 6.11 -18.88
C VAL A 88 -7.38 6.18 -18.43
N LEU A 89 -7.86 7.37 -18.03
CA LEU A 89 -9.26 7.56 -17.62
C LEU A 89 -10.23 7.34 -18.78
N GLN A 90 -9.84 7.71 -20.00
CA GLN A 90 -10.62 7.44 -21.21
C GLN A 90 -10.81 5.93 -21.44
N GLU A 91 -9.75 5.14 -21.28
CA GLU A 91 -9.84 3.67 -21.35
C GLU A 91 -10.67 3.10 -20.21
N LEU A 92 -10.50 3.62 -18.99
CA LEU A 92 -11.26 3.18 -17.82
C LEU A 92 -12.72 3.63 -17.82
N ARG A 93 -13.17 4.42 -18.80
CA ARG A 93 -14.53 5.01 -18.85
C ARG A 93 -15.66 4.03 -18.48
N PRO A 94 -15.67 2.74 -18.90
CA PRO A 94 -16.71 1.78 -18.51
C PRO A 94 -16.75 1.42 -17.01
N LEU A 95 -15.68 1.72 -16.27
CA LEU A 95 -15.50 1.42 -14.85
C LEU A 95 -15.60 2.66 -13.94
N LEU A 96 -15.78 3.85 -14.52
CA LEU A 96 -15.73 5.12 -13.80
C LEU A 96 -17.13 5.71 -13.58
N HIS A 97 -17.28 6.41 -12.46
CA HIS A 97 -18.42 7.28 -12.18
C HIS A 97 -18.27 8.57 -13.00
N LEU A 98 -18.90 8.63 -14.17
CA LEU A 98 -18.69 9.75 -15.12
C LEU A 98 -19.34 11.07 -14.68
N ASN A 99 -20.34 11.02 -13.82
CA ASN A 99 -21.06 12.21 -13.34
C ASN A 99 -20.32 12.93 -12.19
N THR A 100 -19.14 12.47 -11.76
CA THR A 100 -18.36 13.15 -10.72
C THR A 100 -17.91 14.52 -11.22
N LEU A 101 -18.17 15.55 -10.42
CA LEU A 101 -17.75 16.91 -10.72
C LEU A 101 -16.23 17.07 -10.61
N THR A 102 -15.64 17.88 -11.48
CA THR A 102 -14.21 18.24 -11.43
C THR A 102 -14.02 19.72 -11.10
N VAL A 103 -12.77 20.13 -10.87
CA VAL A 103 -12.42 21.55 -10.61
C VAL A 103 -12.70 22.48 -11.79
N SER A 104 -13.03 21.96 -12.98
CA SER A 104 -13.39 22.78 -14.13
C SER A 104 -14.87 23.20 -14.14
N GLY A 105 -15.68 22.68 -13.22
CA GLY A 105 -17.13 22.81 -13.22
C GLY A 105 -17.85 21.80 -14.13
N ARG A 106 -17.11 21.01 -14.91
CA ARG A 106 -17.65 19.90 -15.72
C ARG A 106 -17.55 18.58 -14.99
N THR A 107 -18.42 17.66 -15.36
CA THR A 107 -18.33 16.24 -14.99
C THR A 107 -17.09 15.59 -15.61
N LEU A 108 -16.65 14.47 -15.02
CA LEU A 108 -15.55 13.69 -15.56
C LEU A 108 -15.87 13.19 -16.98
N GLY A 109 -17.10 12.76 -17.25
CA GLY A 109 -17.53 12.35 -18.59
C GLY A 109 -17.35 13.44 -19.64
N GLU A 110 -17.75 14.67 -19.32
CA GLU A 110 -17.58 15.83 -20.21
C GLU A 110 -16.10 16.21 -20.42
N GLU A 111 -15.22 15.99 -19.42
CA GLU A 111 -13.77 16.14 -19.63
C GLU A 111 -13.23 15.07 -20.59
N LEU A 112 -13.69 13.83 -20.42
CA LEU A 112 -13.27 12.69 -21.23
C LEU A 112 -13.75 12.79 -22.68
N ASP A 113 -14.93 13.38 -22.94
CA ASP A 113 -15.45 13.62 -24.29
C ASP A 113 -14.57 14.57 -25.12
N ARG A 114 -13.65 15.28 -24.48
CA ARG A 114 -12.71 16.23 -25.13
C ARG A 114 -11.39 15.59 -25.52
N ILE A 115 -11.16 14.34 -25.13
CA ILE A 115 -9.93 13.61 -25.41
C ILE A 115 -10.10 12.91 -26.75
N ASP A 116 -9.15 13.09 -27.66
CA ASP A 116 -9.07 12.31 -28.89
C ASP A 116 -8.41 10.95 -28.59
N PRO A 117 -9.15 9.83 -28.62
CA PRO A 117 -8.59 8.51 -28.30
C PRO A 117 -7.61 8.01 -29.38
N SER A 118 -7.60 8.62 -30.57
CA SER A 118 -6.70 8.23 -31.66
C SER A 118 -5.26 8.71 -31.46
N ALA A 119 -5.06 9.70 -30.59
CA ALA A 119 -3.75 10.24 -30.24
C ALA A 119 -3.02 9.43 -29.15
N VAL A 120 -3.64 8.38 -28.60
CA VAL A 120 -3.08 7.58 -27.50
C VAL A 120 -2.08 6.56 -28.04
N ASP A 121 -0.84 6.58 -27.52
CA ASP A 121 0.15 5.54 -27.81
C ASP A 121 -0.19 4.24 -27.08
N ARG A 122 -0.64 3.25 -27.84
CA ARG A 122 -1.08 1.94 -27.35
C ARG A 122 0.03 1.00 -26.91
N ASN A 123 1.30 1.39 -27.06
CA ASN A 123 2.40 0.64 -26.45
C ASN A 123 2.59 1.02 -24.97
N VAL A 124 2.25 2.27 -24.62
CA VAL A 124 2.43 2.84 -23.28
C VAL A 124 1.14 2.77 -22.47
N ILE A 125 -0.01 3.03 -23.10
CA ILE A 125 -1.34 2.94 -22.49
C ILE A 125 -2.14 1.85 -23.23
N LEU A 126 -2.13 0.67 -22.66
CA LEU A 126 -2.72 -0.53 -23.24
C LEU A 126 -4.26 -0.46 -23.22
N PRO A 127 -4.95 -1.12 -24.16
CA PRO A 127 -6.40 -1.24 -24.11
C PRO A 127 -6.85 -2.20 -22.99
N LEU A 128 -8.09 -2.04 -22.51
CA LEU A 128 -8.65 -2.86 -21.42
C LEU A 128 -8.70 -4.36 -21.71
N ASP A 129 -8.82 -4.76 -22.98
CA ASP A 129 -8.92 -6.16 -23.41
C ASP A 129 -7.54 -6.83 -23.59
N GLN A 130 -6.47 -6.03 -23.69
CA GLN A 130 -5.08 -6.50 -23.76
C GLN A 130 -4.22 -5.79 -22.70
N PRO A 131 -4.57 -5.92 -21.40
CA PRO A 131 -3.88 -5.20 -20.36
C PRO A 131 -2.54 -5.84 -20.01
N LEU A 132 -1.69 -5.09 -19.31
CA LEU A 132 -0.42 -5.59 -18.77
C LEU A 132 -0.67 -6.68 -17.73
N LYS A 133 -1.67 -6.47 -16.87
CA LYS A 133 -2.17 -7.43 -15.87
C LYS A 133 -3.70 -7.35 -15.83
N ARG A 134 -4.36 -8.50 -15.69
CA ARG A 134 -5.84 -8.59 -15.66
C ARG A 134 -6.46 -8.07 -14.36
N GLU A 135 -5.71 -8.12 -13.27
CA GLU A 135 -6.06 -7.49 -11.99
C GLU A 135 -5.15 -6.28 -11.74
N GLY A 136 -5.59 -5.42 -10.83
CA GLY A 136 -4.97 -4.15 -10.48
C GLY A 136 -3.60 -4.32 -9.89
N GLY A 137 -2.78 -3.27 -9.94
CA GLY A 137 -1.38 -3.41 -9.53
C GLY A 137 -1.17 -3.64 -8.04
N LEU A 138 -2.18 -3.39 -7.22
CA LEU A 138 -2.15 -3.61 -5.77
C LEU A 138 -3.15 -4.70 -5.36
N ALA A 139 -2.82 -5.41 -4.28
CA ALA A 139 -3.73 -6.33 -3.60
C ALA A 139 -3.70 -6.09 -2.08
N ILE A 140 -4.84 -6.26 -1.42
CA ILE A 140 -4.93 -6.19 0.03
C ILE A 140 -4.94 -7.61 0.59
N LEU A 141 -4.01 -7.90 1.49
CA LEU A 141 -3.87 -9.20 2.15
C LEU A 141 -4.46 -9.13 3.55
N ARG A 142 -5.11 -10.21 3.99
CA ARG A 142 -5.58 -10.42 5.35
C ARG A 142 -5.16 -11.79 5.85
N GLY A 143 -5.16 -11.99 7.16
CA GLY A 143 -4.87 -13.29 7.76
C GLY A 143 -4.37 -13.13 9.17
N THR A 144 -3.87 -14.21 9.76
CA THR A 144 -3.42 -14.21 11.17
C THR A 144 -2.26 -13.25 11.40
N LEU A 145 -1.46 -12.93 10.38
CA LEU A 145 -0.34 -11.99 10.49
C LEU A 145 -0.76 -10.52 10.29
N ALA A 146 -1.81 -10.27 9.52
CA ALA A 146 -2.31 -8.92 9.19
C ALA A 146 -3.85 -8.87 9.28
N PRO A 147 -4.43 -8.91 10.49
CA PRO A 147 -5.89 -8.97 10.66
C PRO A 147 -6.57 -7.70 10.14
N ASP A 148 -5.97 -6.53 10.34
CA ASP A 148 -6.52 -5.25 9.85
C ASP A 148 -6.13 -4.96 8.41
N GLY A 149 -5.19 -5.73 7.86
CA GLY A 149 -4.81 -5.73 6.46
C GLY A 149 -3.34 -5.40 6.24
N ALA A 150 -2.86 -5.75 5.06
CA ALA A 150 -1.56 -5.37 4.52
C ALA A 150 -1.69 -5.14 3.01
N VAL A 151 -0.73 -4.45 2.39
CA VAL A 151 -0.74 -4.20 0.94
C VAL A 151 0.49 -4.81 0.27
N ILE A 152 0.30 -5.34 -0.94
CA ILE A 152 1.37 -5.75 -1.84
C ILE A 152 1.15 -5.13 -3.21
N LYS A 153 2.24 -4.67 -3.86
CA LYS A 153 2.22 -4.29 -5.28
C LYS A 153 2.41 -5.55 -6.13
N GLN A 154 1.32 -6.27 -6.39
CA GLN A 154 1.35 -7.53 -7.12
C GLN A 154 1.81 -7.40 -8.58
N SER A 155 1.66 -6.23 -9.21
CA SER A 155 2.12 -6.03 -10.59
C SER A 155 3.65 -5.97 -10.74
N ALA A 156 4.37 -5.67 -9.66
CA ALA A 156 5.84 -5.57 -9.63
C ALA A 156 6.51 -6.69 -8.83
N ALA A 157 5.74 -7.68 -8.37
CA ALA A 157 6.23 -8.86 -7.65
C ALA A 157 6.63 -9.99 -8.61
N SER A 158 7.51 -10.87 -8.15
CA SER A 158 7.94 -12.04 -8.93
C SER A 158 6.83 -13.10 -8.92
N PRO A 159 6.33 -13.57 -10.08
CA PRO A 159 5.17 -14.46 -10.16
C PRO A 159 5.28 -15.73 -9.31
N GLU A 160 6.47 -16.31 -9.22
CA GLU A 160 6.79 -17.52 -8.45
C GLU A 160 6.72 -17.32 -6.93
N LEU A 161 6.81 -16.07 -6.45
CA LEU A 161 6.73 -15.72 -5.03
C LEU A 161 5.34 -15.24 -4.59
N LEU A 162 4.38 -15.08 -5.53
CA LEU A 162 3.00 -14.68 -5.21
C LEU A 162 2.23 -15.74 -4.39
N ARG A 163 2.73 -16.98 -4.40
CA ARG A 163 2.32 -18.04 -3.48
C ARG A 163 3.57 -18.67 -2.89
N HIS A 164 3.88 -18.31 -1.65
CA HIS A 164 5.15 -18.66 -1.02
C HIS A 164 4.95 -19.08 0.42
N ARG A 165 5.74 -20.06 0.86
CA ARG A 165 5.81 -20.48 2.26
C ARG A 165 7.27 -20.59 2.66
N GLY A 166 7.65 -19.89 3.72
CA GLY A 166 9.04 -19.81 4.15
C GLY A 166 9.20 -19.59 5.65
N ARG A 167 10.42 -19.83 6.14
CA ARG A 167 10.77 -19.56 7.54
C ARG A 167 11.12 -18.08 7.71
N ALA A 168 10.60 -17.46 8.76
CA ALA A 168 10.84 -16.07 9.09
C ALA A 168 12.30 -15.85 9.52
N VAL A 169 12.91 -14.78 8.99
CA VAL A 169 14.14 -14.17 9.50
C VAL A 169 13.75 -12.77 9.95
N VAL A 170 13.68 -12.59 11.26
CA VAL A 170 13.07 -11.43 11.91
C VAL A 170 14.14 -10.42 12.27
N PHE A 171 13.89 -9.16 11.92
CA PHE A 171 14.65 -8.00 12.33
C PHE A 171 13.77 -7.11 13.19
N SER A 172 14.20 -6.84 14.42
CA SER A 172 13.34 -6.14 15.40
C SER A 172 13.21 -4.64 15.14
N SER A 173 14.12 -4.07 14.34
CA SER A 173 14.16 -2.65 14.00
C SER A 173 15.03 -2.40 12.76
N PRO A 174 14.94 -1.22 12.12
CA PRO A 174 15.84 -0.86 11.03
C PRO A 174 17.33 -0.89 11.43
N ALA A 175 17.65 -0.62 12.69
CA ALA A 175 19.03 -0.70 13.20
C ALA A 175 19.52 -2.15 13.31
N ASP A 176 18.66 -3.06 13.77
CA ASP A 176 18.94 -4.49 13.83
C ASP A 176 19.12 -5.09 12.42
N LEU A 177 18.26 -4.71 11.48
CA LEU A 177 18.40 -5.05 10.05
C LEU A 177 19.78 -4.64 9.51
N ALA A 178 20.16 -3.38 9.69
CA ALA A 178 21.43 -2.87 9.20
C ALA A 178 22.65 -3.59 9.81
N ALA A 179 22.54 -4.04 11.07
CA ALA A 179 23.61 -4.74 11.77
C ALA A 179 23.78 -6.20 11.31
N ARG A 180 22.69 -6.89 10.95
CA ARG A 180 22.69 -8.35 10.76
C ARG A 180 22.45 -8.85 9.34
N ILE A 181 21.82 -8.07 8.45
CA ILE A 181 21.35 -8.59 7.15
C ILE A 181 22.48 -9.16 6.26
N ASP A 182 23.68 -8.59 6.38
CA ASP A 182 24.87 -8.99 5.62
C ASP A 182 25.83 -9.89 6.43
N ASP A 183 25.47 -10.31 7.64
CA ASP A 183 26.27 -11.26 8.42
C ASP A 183 26.37 -12.60 7.66
N PRO A 184 27.58 -13.08 7.32
CA PRO A 184 27.76 -14.39 6.68
C PRO A 184 27.08 -15.53 7.45
N ALA A 185 27.05 -15.46 8.79
CA ALA A 185 26.49 -16.46 9.68
C ALA A 185 24.96 -16.38 9.85
N LEU A 186 24.30 -15.34 9.31
CA LEU A 186 22.83 -15.21 9.37
C LEU A 186 22.17 -16.47 8.77
N ASP A 187 21.34 -17.18 9.50
CA ASP A 187 20.61 -18.34 8.96
C ASP A 187 19.48 -17.87 8.03
N ILE A 188 19.78 -17.77 6.73
CA ILE A 188 18.86 -17.29 5.70
C ILE A 188 19.10 -18.02 4.38
N THR A 189 18.00 -18.43 3.75
CA THR A 189 17.94 -19.15 2.48
C THR A 189 17.11 -18.33 1.46
N PRO A 190 17.19 -18.61 0.15
CA PRO A 190 16.33 -17.96 -0.85
C PRO A 190 14.83 -18.10 -0.55
N GLU A 191 14.42 -19.18 0.11
CA GLU A 191 13.03 -19.47 0.48
C GLU A 191 12.59 -18.81 1.79
N SER A 192 13.51 -18.21 2.54
CA SER A 192 13.20 -17.51 3.79
C SER A 192 12.30 -16.28 3.54
N VAL A 193 11.54 -15.89 4.57
CA VAL A 193 10.74 -14.66 4.58
C VAL A 193 11.42 -13.64 5.48
N ILE A 194 11.84 -12.51 4.93
CA ILE A 194 12.45 -11.43 5.71
C ILE A 194 11.33 -10.62 6.37
N VAL A 195 11.39 -10.46 7.68
CA VAL A 195 10.39 -9.73 8.47
C VAL A 195 11.05 -8.57 9.18
N LEU A 196 10.57 -7.34 8.97
CA LEU A 196 10.97 -6.16 9.74
C LEU A 196 9.82 -5.72 10.65
N GLN A 197 10.11 -5.60 11.94
CA GLN A 197 9.22 -5.07 12.96
C GLN A 197 9.56 -3.60 13.29
N ASN A 198 8.60 -2.92 13.93
CA ASN A 198 8.79 -1.60 14.54
C ASN A 198 9.22 -0.53 13.53
N ALA A 199 8.70 -0.60 12.32
CA ALA A 199 8.85 0.42 11.28
C ALA A 199 7.50 1.01 10.84
N GLY A 200 6.44 0.78 11.64
CA GLY A 200 5.12 1.36 11.48
C GLY A 200 4.99 2.82 11.95
N PRO A 201 3.76 3.37 11.96
CA PRO A 201 3.48 4.73 12.42
C PRO A 201 4.05 5.03 13.82
N VAL A 202 3.79 4.17 14.80
CA VAL A 202 4.30 4.33 16.17
C VAL A 202 5.74 3.85 16.30
N GLY A 203 6.07 2.69 15.71
CA GLY A 203 7.36 2.03 15.89
C GLY A 203 8.54 2.76 15.27
N GLY A 204 8.34 3.30 14.06
CA GLY A 204 9.38 4.00 13.29
C GLY A 204 10.02 5.18 14.04
N PRO A 205 9.24 6.12 14.60
CA PRO A 205 7.86 6.53 14.24
C PRO A 205 7.76 7.21 12.86
N GLY A 206 6.55 7.47 12.39
CA GLY A 206 6.29 8.14 11.10
C GLY A 206 6.15 7.19 9.92
N MET A 207 6.24 5.88 10.16
CA MET A 207 6.13 4.83 9.13
C MET A 207 7.10 5.07 7.96
N PRO A 208 8.43 5.00 8.16
CA PRO A 208 9.40 5.30 7.10
C PRO A 208 9.27 4.38 5.88
N GLU A 209 9.87 4.78 4.76
CA GLU A 209 9.99 3.94 3.56
C GLU A 209 11.09 2.87 3.69
N ALA A 210 11.07 2.14 4.80
CA ALA A 210 12.04 1.12 5.15
C ALA A 210 11.60 -0.31 4.77
N GLY A 211 10.47 -0.47 4.09
CA GLY A 211 9.89 -1.77 3.72
C GLY A 211 10.50 -2.41 2.47
N PHE A 212 11.24 -1.66 1.65
CA PHE A 212 12.03 -2.23 0.56
C PHE A 212 13.32 -2.85 1.11
N LEU A 213 13.16 -3.93 1.87
CA LEU A 213 14.25 -4.58 2.59
C LEU A 213 15.30 -5.11 1.60
N PRO A 214 16.60 -4.94 1.88
CA PRO A 214 17.67 -5.42 1.02
C PRO A 214 17.72 -6.94 1.05
N ILE A 215 18.12 -7.53 -0.08
CA ILE A 215 18.47 -8.95 -0.15
C ILE A 215 19.90 -9.10 0.40
N PRO A 216 20.17 -10.08 1.29
CA PRO A 216 21.50 -10.32 1.81
C PRO A 216 22.55 -10.44 0.69
N LYS A 217 23.72 -9.81 0.86
CA LYS A 217 24.80 -9.87 -0.14
C LYS A 217 25.18 -11.28 -0.57
N LYS A 218 25.16 -12.24 0.36
CA LYS A 218 25.46 -13.65 0.07
C LYS A 218 24.44 -14.30 -0.87
N LEU A 219 23.17 -13.91 -0.82
CA LEU A 219 22.12 -14.40 -1.73
C LEU A 219 22.16 -13.64 -3.06
N LEU A 220 22.47 -12.33 -3.03
CA LEU A 220 22.73 -11.56 -4.25
C LEU A 220 23.89 -12.18 -5.07
N ALA A 221 24.97 -12.61 -4.40
CA ALA A 221 26.10 -13.28 -5.05
C ALA A 221 25.72 -14.62 -5.72
N GLN A 222 24.65 -15.27 -5.25
CA GLN A 222 24.09 -16.50 -5.83
C GLN A 222 23.09 -16.23 -6.96
N GLY A 223 22.88 -14.97 -7.34
CA GLY A 223 21.94 -14.61 -8.41
C GLY A 223 20.50 -14.36 -7.94
N ILE A 224 20.20 -14.47 -6.65
CA ILE A 224 18.88 -14.15 -6.11
C ILE A 224 18.63 -12.65 -6.23
N ARG A 225 17.44 -12.27 -6.73
CA ARG A 225 17.07 -10.86 -6.98
C ARG A 225 15.73 -10.46 -6.36
N ASP A 226 14.96 -11.42 -5.85
CA ASP A 226 13.74 -11.17 -5.10
C ASP A 226 13.57 -12.22 -4.00
N MET A 227 12.88 -11.82 -2.93
CA MET A 227 12.49 -12.62 -1.77
C MET A 227 11.22 -12.02 -1.18
N VAL A 228 10.41 -12.84 -0.52
CA VAL A 228 9.26 -12.33 0.24
C VAL A 228 9.76 -11.53 1.44
N ARG A 229 9.34 -10.26 1.49
CA ARG A 229 9.73 -9.28 2.52
C ARG A 229 8.48 -8.67 3.12
N ILE A 230 8.38 -8.65 4.45
CA ILE A 230 7.18 -8.23 5.17
C ILE A 230 7.55 -7.17 6.21
N SER A 231 6.78 -6.09 6.28
CA SER A 231 6.95 -5.09 7.32
C SER A 231 5.68 -4.30 7.60
N ASP A 232 5.63 -3.66 8.77
CA ASP A 232 4.68 -2.59 9.09
C ASP A 232 5.09 -1.24 8.47
N ALA A 233 6.14 -1.20 7.65
CA ALA A 233 6.69 0.00 7.01
C ALA A 233 5.98 0.37 5.69
N ARG A 234 6.49 1.43 5.05
CA ARG A 234 6.16 1.80 3.66
C ARG A 234 7.31 1.50 2.72
N MET A 235 7.11 1.72 1.42
CA MET A 235 8.18 1.74 0.44
C MET A 235 7.95 2.85 -0.59
N SER A 236 9.03 3.26 -1.27
CA SER A 236 8.93 4.18 -2.40
C SER A 236 8.05 3.59 -3.51
N GLY A 237 7.26 4.45 -4.18
CA GLY A 237 6.42 4.04 -5.31
C GLY A 237 7.19 3.44 -6.48
N THR A 238 8.50 3.70 -6.59
CA THR A 238 9.38 3.19 -7.65
C THR A 238 9.99 1.81 -7.34
N ALA A 239 9.74 1.25 -6.15
CA ALA A 239 10.24 -0.06 -5.75
C ALA A 239 9.52 -1.21 -6.46
N PHE A 240 10.21 -2.35 -6.56
CA PHE A 240 9.75 -3.60 -7.15
C PHE A 240 9.99 -4.80 -6.20
N GLY A 241 9.56 -5.98 -6.60
CA GLY A 241 9.73 -7.23 -5.88
C GLY A 241 8.59 -7.56 -4.94
N THR A 242 8.69 -8.74 -4.32
CA THR A 242 7.59 -9.36 -3.56
C THR A 242 7.57 -8.86 -2.12
N VAL A 243 7.07 -7.63 -1.96
CA VAL A 243 7.11 -6.90 -0.69
C VAL A 243 5.68 -6.64 -0.16
N VAL A 244 5.42 -7.13 1.06
CA VAL A 244 4.21 -6.86 1.83
C VAL A 244 4.48 -5.73 2.81
N LEU A 245 3.62 -4.73 2.80
CA LEU A 245 3.77 -3.47 3.52
C LEU A 245 2.54 -3.16 4.35
N HIS A 246 2.67 -2.17 5.22
CA HIS A 246 1.55 -1.60 5.97
C HIS A 246 0.82 -2.66 6.80
N VAL A 247 1.53 -3.71 7.22
CA VAL A 247 0.96 -4.75 8.07
C VAL A 247 0.34 -4.10 9.29
N ALA A 248 -0.96 -4.29 9.45
CA ALA A 248 -1.76 -3.70 10.51
C ALA A 248 -2.49 -4.78 11.34
N PRO A 249 -2.55 -4.63 12.67
CA PRO A 249 -1.88 -3.61 13.47
C PRO A 249 -0.34 -3.73 13.41
N GLU A 250 0.36 -2.60 13.53
CA GLU A 250 1.83 -2.60 13.52
C GLU A 250 2.44 -3.33 14.72
N ALA A 251 3.73 -3.63 14.66
CA ALA A 251 4.40 -4.37 15.74
C ALA A 251 4.45 -3.57 17.05
N ALA A 252 4.66 -2.26 16.98
CA ALA A 252 4.84 -1.41 18.17
C ALA A 252 3.59 -1.26 19.04
N VAL A 253 2.40 -1.56 18.50
CA VAL A 253 1.12 -1.54 19.22
C VAL A 253 0.62 -2.95 19.58
N GLY A 254 1.44 -3.98 19.39
CA GLY A 254 1.13 -5.36 19.78
C GLY A 254 0.37 -6.16 18.73
N GLY A 255 0.42 -5.74 17.47
CA GLY A 255 -0.10 -6.53 16.35
C GLY A 255 0.61 -7.88 16.21
N PRO A 256 0.03 -8.86 15.47
CA PRO A 256 0.62 -10.19 15.30
C PRO A 256 2.06 -10.16 14.75
N LEU A 257 2.41 -9.16 13.94
CA LEU A 257 3.77 -8.96 13.45
C LEU A 257 4.80 -8.87 14.59
N ALA A 258 4.44 -8.30 15.75
CA ALA A 258 5.31 -8.20 16.93
C ALA A 258 5.64 -9.55 17.58
N LEU A 259 4.84 -10.58 17.28
CA LEU A 259 4.93 -11.90 17.90
C LEU A 259 5.72 -12.89 17.03
N VAL A 260 6.07 -12.51 15.81
CA VAL A 260 6.89 -13.33 14.90
C VAL A 260 8.27 -13.50 15.51
N ARG A 261 8.78 -14.74 15.50
CA ARG A 261 10.12 -15.12 15.93
C ARG A 261 10.86 -15.81 14.78
N ASP A 262 12.19 -15.79 14.83
CA ASP A 262 13.03 -16.50 13.86
C ASP A 262 12.59 -17.96 13.74
N GLY A 263 12.51 -18.42 12.49
CA GLY A 263 12.18 -19.81 12.18
C GLY A 263 10.70 -20.17 12.16
N ASP A 264 9.78 -19.26 12.55
CA ASP A 264 8.34 -19.44 12.37
C ASP A 264 8.00 -19.58 10.87
N TRP A 265 6.95 -20.34 10.55
CA TRP A 265 6.47 -20.44 9.18
C TRP A 265 5.49 -19.31 8.84
N ILE A 266 5.70 -18.67 7.70
CA ILE A 266 4.77 -17.68 7.14
C ILE A 266 4.30 -18.17 5.77
N GLU A 267 3.01 -18.01 5.49
CA GLU A 267 2.38 -18.29 4.20
C GLU A 267 1.83 -17.01 3.57
N LEU A 268 2.26 -16.74 2.35
CA LEU A 268 1.74 -15.70 1.47
C LEU A 268 0.97 -16.38 0.33
N ASP A 269 -0.29 -15.99 0.13
CA ASP A 269 -1.07 -16.40 -1.03
C ASP A 269 -1.84 -15.19 -1.55
N VAL A 270 -1.28 -14.52 -2.55
CA VAL A 270 -1.84 -13.29 -3.10
C VAL A 270 -3.16 -13.56 -3.82
N ALA A 271 -3.29 -14.67 -4.54
CA ALA A 271 -4.53 -15.00 -5.25
C ALA A 271 -5.73 -15.13 -4.29
N ASN A 272 -5.49 -15.76 -3.14
CA ASN A 272 -6.49 -15.92 -2.08
C ASN A 272 -6.52 -14.76 -1.06
N ARG A 273 -5.69 -13.72 -1.24
CA ARG A 273 -5.54 -12.56 -0.33
C ARG A 273 -5.18 -12.94 1.10
N ARG A 274 -4.35 -13.97 1.26
CA ARG A 274 -3.94 -14.51 2.56
C ARG A 274 -2.52 -14.14 2.93
N LEU A 275 -2.35 -13.75 4.19
CA LEU A 275 -1.06 -13.56 4.84
C LEU A 275 -1.13 -14.11 6.27
N ASP A 276 -0.58 -15.31 6.45
CA ASP A 276 -0.76 -16.08 7.67
C ASP A 276 0.57 -16.40 8.35
N LEU A 277 0.60 -16.21 9.67
CA LEU A 277 1.60 -16.74 10.57
C LEU A 277 1.14 -18.14 11.02
N LEU A 278 1.89 -19.17 10.65
CA LEU A 278 1.54 -20.57 10.93
C LEU A 278 2.03 -21.00 12.31
N VAL A 279 1.52 -20.31 13.33
CA VAL A 279 1.76 -20.59 14.76
C VAL A 279 0.40 -20.81 15.42
N GLY A 280 0.28 -21.83 16.26
CA GLY A 280 -0.97 -22.14 16.95
C GLY A 280 -1.41 -21.02 17.91
N GLU A 281 -2.72 -20.84 18.06
CA GLU A 281 -3.31 -19.79 18.90
C GLU A 281 -2.82 -19.81 20.36
N GLU A 282 -2.58 -21.00 20.94
CA GLU A 282 -2.05 -21.13 22.31
C GLU A 282 -0.65 -20.49 22.45
N GLU A 283 0.23 -20.72 21.47
CA GLU A 283 1.57 -20.13 21.46
C GLU A 283 1.50 -18.63 21.18
N LEU A 284 0.62 -18.18 20.27
CA LEU A 284 0.42 -16.75 20.03
C LEU A 284 -0.12 -16.02 21.26
N ALA A 285 -1.06 -16.63 21.99
CA ALA A 285 -1.57 -16.10 23.25
C ALA A 285 -0.47 -15.98 24.31
N ARG A 286 0.39 -17.01 24.44
CA ARG A 286 1.56 -16.96 25.33
C ARG A 286 2.51 -15.83 24.94
N ARG A 287 2.88 -15.73 23.67
CA ARG A 287 3.75 -14.65 23.17
C ARG A 287 3.15 -13.27 23.40
N ARG A 288 1.84 -13.11 23.24
CA ARG A 288 1.12 -11.86 23.49
C ARG A 288 1.14 -11.47 24.96
N ALA A 289 1.02 -12.43 25.87
CA ALA A 289 1.13 -12.20 27.31
C ALA A 289 2.57 -11.85 27.74
N GLU A 290 3.57 -12.38 27.05
CA GLU A 290 4.99 -12.05 27.26
C GLU A 290 5.41 -10.72 26.61
N TRP A 291 4.66 -10.25 25.61
CA TRP A 291 5.01 -9.06 24.82
C TRP A 291 4.95 -7.80 25.68
N ARG A 292 5.97 -6.94 25.51
CA ARG A 292 6.05 -5.65 26.16
C ARG A 292 6.11 -4.56 25.09
N PRO A 293 5.25 -3.53 25.18
CA PRO A 293 5.30 -2.43 24.23
C PRO A 293 6.66 -1.74 24.30
N PRO A 294 7.27 -1.40 23.15
CA PRO A 294 8.50 -0.62 23.15
C PRO A 294 8.22 0.75 23.77
N THR A 295 9.01 1.15 24.76
CA THR A 295 8.86 2.47 25.41
C THR A 295 9.41 3.56 24.48
N PRO A 296 8.59 4.47 23.93
CA PRO A 296 9.10 5.55 23.11
C PRO A 296 9.98 6.46 23.97
N PRO A 297 11.18 6.88 23.50
CA PRO A 297 12.07 7.74 24.28
C PRO A 297 11.54 9.19 24.40
N TYR A 298 10.44 9.51 23.72
CA TYR A 298 9.88 10.85 23.63
C TYR A 298 8.98 11.16 24.83
N ARG A 299 9.45 12.04 25.72
CA ARG A 299 8.65 12.51 26.88
C ARG A 299 7.79 13.74 26.60
N ARG A 300 8.12 14.53 25.56
CA ARG A 300 7.42 15.77 25.15
C ARG A 300 7.70 16.11 23.69
N GLY A 301 6.98 17.11 23.15
CA GLY A 301 7.17 17.65 21.80
C GLY A 301 6.41 16.88 20.72
N TYR A 302 6.60 17.26 19.45
CA TYR A 302 5.82 16.72 18.33
C TYR A 302 5.85 15.20 18.22
N ARG A 303 7.02 14.56 18.43
CA ARG A 303 7.11 13.08 18.37
C ARG A 303 6.25 12.38 19.43
N ARG A 304 6.10 12.99 20.62
CA ARG A 304 5.19 12.48 21.65
C ARG A 304 3.74 12.61 21.22
N LEU A 305 3.33 13.80 20.77
CA LEU A 305 2.00 14.04 20.22
C LEU A 305 1.68 13.08 19.08
N TYR A 306 2.63 12.88 18.16
CA TYR A 306 2.46 11.98 17.03
C TYR A 306 2.17 10.55 17.49
N VAL A 307 3.04 9.98 18.32
CA VAL A 307 2.89 8.59 18.78
C VAL A 307 1.62 8.40 19.61
N ASP A 308 1.20 9.40 20.39
CA ASP A 308 0.00 9.31 21.22
C ASP A 308 -1.30 9.35 20.39
N HIS A 309 -1.29 9.99 19.21
CA HIS A 309 -2.51 10.31 18.45
C HIS A 309 -2.58 9.73 17.04
N VAL A 310 -1.48 9.17 16.52
CA VAL A 310 -1.46 8.62 15.15
C VAL A 310 -2.31 7.36 15.04
N LEU A 311 -3.16 7.32 14.03
CA LEU A 311 -3.94 6.14 13.64
C LEU A 311 -3.08 5.15 12.85
N GLN A 312 -3.59 3.94 12.64
CA GLN A 312 -2.88 2.91 11.88
C GLN A 312 -2.97 3.14 10.37
N ALA A 313 -2.15 2.42 9.60
CA ALA A 313 -2.08 2.57 8.15
C ALA A 313 -3.43 2.41 7.40
N PRO A 314 -4.31 1.45 7.76
CA PRO A 314 -5.65 1.34 7.15
C PRO A 314 -6.53 2.58 7.33
N GLN A 315 -6.22 3.41 8.33
CA GLN A 315 -6.93 4.66 8.66
C GLN A 315 -6.16 5.89 8.15
N GLY A 316 -5.12 5.68 7.34
CA GLY A 316 -4.37 6.75 6.68
C GLY A 316 -3.29 7.43 7.53
N CYS A 317 -2.95 6.87 8.70
CA CYS A 317 -1.96 7.46 9.61
C CYS A 317 -2.27 8.93 9.99
N ASP A 318 -3.55 9.31 10.01
CA ASP A 318 -3.99 10.63 10.46
C ASP A 318 -3.95 10.72 12.00
N PHE A 319 -4.19 11.90 12.57
CA PHE A 319 -4.41 12.04 13.99
C PHE A 319 -5.88 11.79 14.37
N ASP A 320 -6.10 11.01 15.41
CA ASP A 320 -7.42 10.63 15.91
C ASP A 320 -8.35 11.83 16.24
N PHE A 321 -7.77 12.98 16.57
CA PHE A 321 -8.45 14.23 16.88
C PHE A 321 -8.64 15.17 15.67
N LEU A 322 -8.10 14.83 14.48
CA LEU A 322 -8.25 15.60 13.24
C LEU A 322 -9.23 14.98 12.24
N VAL A 323 -9.66 13.74 12.47
CA VAL A 323 -10.67 13.07 11.65
C VAL A 323 -12.05 13.65 11.95
N ASP A 324 -12.82 13.96 10.90
CA ASP A 324 -14.19 14.43 11.04
C ASP A 324 -15.08 13.26 11.52
N ARG A 325 -15.49 13.30 12.79
CA ARG A 325 -16.36 12.26 13.36
C ARG A 325 -17.82 12.70 13.14
N PRO A 326 -18.65 11.88 12.47
CA PRO A 326 -20.07 12.21 12.33
C PRO A 326 -20.70 12.39 13.72
N GLY A 327 -21.22 13.60 13.99
CA GLY A 327 -21.93 13.95 15.22
C GLY A 327 -21.21 14.93 16.17
N VAL A 328 -19.97 15.34 15.88
CA VAL A 328 -19.32 16.43 16.64
C VAL A 328 -19.44 17.71 15.82
N ALA A 329 -20.36 18.60 16.22
CA ALA A 329 -20.43 19.92 15.62
C ALA A 329 -19.07 20.63 15.77
N ALA A 330 -18.52 21.14 14.67
CA ALA A 330 -17.43 22.09 14.72
C ALA A 330 -17.96 23.35 15.45
N GLY A 331 -17.53 23.54 16.69
CA GLY A 331 -17.80 24.74 17.48
C GLY A 331 -17.11 25.98 16.92
#